data_AF-A0A7X7C7A6-F1
#
_entry.id   AF-A0A7X7C7A6-F1
#
_cell.length_a   1.000
_cell.length_b   1.000
_cell.length_c   1.000
_cell.angle_alpha   90.00
_cell.angle_beta   90.00
_cell.angle_gamma   90.00
#
_symmetry.space_group_name_H-M   'P 1'
#
loop_
_entity.id
_entity.type
_entity.pdbx_description
1 polymer ?
#
loop_
_entity_poly.entity_id
_entity_poly.type
_entity_poly.pdbx_seq_one_letter_code
_entity_poly.pdbx_strand_id
1 'polypeptide(L)'
;MGLRERVSLYNRYTEERIGMVTPFRTYYLIMEGTKTEPIYFQLLEKKLLALRVRNNIRLIYLERTLNDRGSNTPDQLFRFLRLFRAQKNDPDAVYFMVFDRDSYKNRPNPEKSYLDFLNRIKNAPVRLIVSSPCFELWLLLHRLNAYRDLILPDQEAIFQNERLSSGYTYISKMVKDLFGFNPKSMIPDFFLNGLNNALKQSPLLTSDPVRMATEIGENIGDFIAELMQDVRY
;
A
#
# COMPACT_ATOMS: atom_id res chain seq x y z
N MET A 1 -11.37 12.36 -17.89
CA MET A 1 -11.30 11.85 -16.51
C MET A 1 -9.83 11.67 -16.15
N GLY A 2 -9.35 12.15 -15.00
CA GLY A 2 -7.92 12.15 -14.64
C GLY A 2 -7.34 10.79 -14.23
N LEU A 3 -8.16 9.74 -14.20
CA LEU A 3 -7.78 8.37 -13.84
C LEU A 3 -8.09 7.39 -14.95
N ARG A 4 -7.24 6.38 -15.10
CA ARG A 4 -7.41 5.22 -15.96
C ARG A 4 -7.43 3.96 -15.09
N GLU A 5 -8.34 3.05 -15.38
CA GLU A 5 -8.34 1.73 -14.77
C GLU A 5 -7.29 0.84 -15.41
N ARG A 6 -6.52 0.17 -14.56
CA ARG A 6 -5.73 -0.98 -14.94
C ARG A 6 -6.31 -2.20 -14.23
N VAL A 7 -7.07 -2.97 -14.99
CA VAL A 7 -7.56 -4.27 -14.54
C VAL A 7 -6.37 -5.22 -14.45
N SER A 8 -6.30 -5.99 -13.36
CA SER A 8 -5.25 -7.00 -13.22
C SER A 8 -5.28 -7.99 -14.38
N LEU A 9 -4.10 -8.37 -14.86
CA LEU A 9 -3.94 -9.41 -15.87
C LEU A 9 -4.09 -10.83 -15.26
N TYR A 10 -4.09 -10.92 -13.93
CA TYR A 10 -4.16 -12.18 -13.21
C TYR A 10 -5.61 -12.48 -12.81
N ASN A 11 -6.36 -13.12 -13.71
CA ASN A 11 -7.70 -13.56 -13.38
C ASN A 11 -7.63 -14.69 -12.34
N ARG A 12 -8.00 -14.39 -11.09
CA ARG A 12 -8.05 -15.37 -9.99
C ARG A 12 -9.16 -16.42 -10.14
N TYR A 13 -10.05 -16.24 -11.12
CA TYR A 13 -11.22 -17.08 -11.35
C TYR A 13 -11.20 -17.61 -12.78
N THR A 14 -10.53 -18.75 -12.98
CA THR A 14 -10.46 -19.46 -14.27
C THR A 14 -11.65 -20.39 -14.51
N GLU A 15 -12.50 -20.62 -13.51
CA GLU A 15 -13.67 -21.53 -13.57
C GLU A 15 -14.94 -20.76 -13.19
N GLU A 16 -16.07 -21.11 -13.83
CA GLU A 16 -17.41 -20.63 -13.41
C GLU A 16 -17.72 -21.14 -12.00
N ARG A 17 -18.20 -20.24 -11.14
CA ARG A 17 -18.57 -20.57 -9.76
C ARG A 17 -20.00 -21.08 -9.70
N ILE A 18 -20.18 -22.29 -9.16
CA ILE A 18 -21.49 -22.89 -8.85
C ILE A 18 -21.81 -22.59 -7.38
N GLY A 19 -22.81 -21.74 -7.10
CA GLY A 19 -23.32 -21.48 -5.73
C GLY A 19 -23.90 -20.08 -5.50
N MET A 20 -24.57 -19.84 -4.36
CA MET A 20 -25.02 -18.51 -3.93
C MET A 20 -23.80 -17.67 -3.49
N VAL A 21 -23.31 -16.82 -4.39
CA VAL A 21 -22.08 -16.03 -4.22
C VAL A 21 -22.38 -14.80 -3.37
N THR A 22 -21.70 -14.65 -2.22
CA THR A 22 -21.56 -13.33 -1.57
C THR A 22 -21.06 -12.32 -2.61
N PRO A 23 -21.67 -11.13 -2.74
CA PRO A 23 -21.43 -10.25 -3.88
C PRO A 23 -19.94 -9.97 -4.06
N PHE A 24 -19.51 -10.05 -5.32
CA PHE A 24 -18.13 -9.84 -5.72
C PHE A 24 -17.74 -8.39 -5.45
N ARG A 25 -16.81 -8.15 -4.51
CA ARG A 25 -16.40 -6.80 -4.11
C ARG A 25 -15.25 -6.32 -4.99
N THR A 26 -15.41 -5.14 -5.58
CA THR A 26 -14.33 -4.49 -6.34
C THR A 26 -13.57 -3.54 -5.43
N TYR A 27 -12.26 -3.75 -5.28
CA TYR A 27 -11.36 -2.86 -4.56
C TYR A 27 -10.61 -2.00 -5.57
N TYR A 28 -10.89 -0.71 -5.56
CA TYR A 28 -10.18 0.28 -6.37
C TYR A 28 -9.05 0.88 -5.54
N LEU A 29 -7.81 0.72 -5.97
CA LEU A 29 -6.63 1.25 -5.28
C LEU A 29 -6.03 2.39 -6.08
N ILE A 30 -5.95 3.58 -5.49
CA ILE A 30 -5.09 4.67 -5.99
C ILE A 30 -3.84 4.77 -5.12
N MET A 31 -2.67 4.82 -5.75
CA MET A 31 -1.38 4.84 -5.06
C MET A 31 -0.65 6.15 -5.32
N GLU A 32 0.05 6.67 -4.33
CA GLU A 32 0.89 7.86 -4.47
C GLU A 32 2.06 7.60 -5.39
N GLY A 33 2.87 6.57 -5.12
CA GLY A 33 3.96 6.21 -6.00
C GLY A 33 3.47 5.64 -7.34
N THR A 34 4.35 5.73 -8.32
CA THR A 34 4.09 5.31 -9.71
C THR A 34 4.85 4.04 -10.09
N LYS A 35 5.69 3.52 -9.19
CA LYS A 35 6.61 2.42 -9.48
C LYS A 35 6.57 1.34 -8.40
N THR A 36 7.11 1.63 -7.22
CA THR A 36 7.33 0.62 -6.17
C THR A 36 6.04 -0.09 -5.78
N GLU A 37 5.01 0.65 -5.40
CA GLU A 37 3.73 0.14 -4.90
C GLU A 37 2.97 -0.59 -6.02
N PRO A 38 2.78 -0.02 -7.24
CA PRO A 38 2.17 -0.76 -8.33
C PRO A 38 2.87 -2.09 -8.67
N ILE A 39 4.21 -2.10 -8.68
CA ILE A 39 4.99 -3.33 -8.93
C ILE A 39 4.76 -4.33 -7.80
N TYR A 40 4.82 -3.89 -6.53
CA TYR A 40 4.61 -4.76 -5.38
C TYR A 40 3.22 -5.40 -5.40
N PHE A 41 2.16 -4.60 -5.62
CA PHE A 41 0.80 -5.12 -5.63
C PHE A 41 0.54 -6.07 -6.81
N GLN A 42 1.18 -5.87 -7.97
CA GLN A 42 1.13 -6.83 -9.08
C GLN A 42 1.79 -8.17 -8.72
N LEU A 43 2.94 -8.14 -8.03
CA LEU A 43 3.58 -9.34 -7.51
C LEU A 43 2.75 -10.03 -6.43
N LEU A 44 2.05 -9.25 -5.59
CA LEU A 44 1.11 -9.78 -4.61
C LEU A 44 -0.03 -10.55 -5.28
N GLU A 45 -0.64 -10.02 -6.34
CA GLU A 45 -1.70 -10.76 -7.07
C GLU A 45 -1.22 -12.09 -7.62
N LYS A 46 -0.02 -12.10 -8.23
CA LYS A 46 0.63 -13.33 -8.68
C LYS A 46 0.86 -14.31 -7.53
N LYS A 47 1.28 -13.82 -6.36
CA LYS A 47 1.47 -14.63 -5.15
C LYS A 47 0.14 -15.19 -4.62
N LEU A 48 -0.91 -14.38 -4.54
CA LEU A 48 -2.25 -14.81 -4.10
C LEU A 48 -2.82 -15.89 -5.02
N LEU A 49 -2.61 -15.76 -6.34
CA LEU A 49 -2.97 -16.79 -7.32
C LEU A 49 -2.19 -18.10 -7.09
N ALA A 50 -0.87 -18.00 -6.88
CA ALA A 50 -0.02 -19.16 -6.60
C ALA A 50 -0.40 -19.86 -5.29
N LEU A 51 -0.84 -19.11 -4.28
CA LEU A 51 -1.38 -19.63 -3.02
C LEU A 51 -2.82 -20.17 -3.15
N ARG A 52 -3.45 -20.05 -4.33
CA ARG A 52 -4.84 -20.47 -4.60
C ARG A 52 -5.86 -19.85 -3.65
N VAL A 53 -5.64 -18.61 -3.22
CA VAL A 53 -6.57 -17.85 -2.38
C VAL A 53 -7.84 -17.55 -3.19
N ARG A 54 -8.98 -18.10 -2.76
CA ARG A 54 -10.28 -17.94 -3.44
C ARG A 54 -11.20 -17.03 -2.61
N ASN A 55 -10.88 -15.74 -2.51
CA ASN A 55 -11.79 -14.74 -1.95
C ASN A 55 -12.81 -14.24 -3.00
N ASN A 56 -13.68 -13.28 -2.67
CA ASN A 56 -14.62 -12.66 -3.63
C ASN A 56 -14.24 -11.20 -3.92
N ILE A 57 -12.94 -10.92 -3.93
CA ILE A 57 -12.41 -9.56 -4.12
C ILE A 57 -11.76 -9.47 -5.51
N ARG A 58 -11.93 -8.35 -6.20
CA ARG A 58 -11.17 -8.00 -7.41
C ARG A 58 -10.42 -6.71 -7.16
N LEU A 59 -9.12 -6.70 -7.46
CA LEU A 59 -8.31 -5.51 -7.38
C LEU A 59 -8.32 -4.78 -8.72
N ILE A 60 -8.54 -3.46 -8.68
CA ILE A 60 -8.39 -2.57 -9.82
C ILE A 60 -7.47 -1.42 -9.41
N TYR A 61 -6.40 -1.21 -10.16
CA TYR A 61 -5.45 -0.14 -9.89
C TYR A 61 -5.84 1.11 -10.69
N LEU A 62 -5.91 2.24 -10.01
CA LEU A 62 -6.22 3.54 -10.58
C LEU A 62 -4.92 4.28 -10.91
N GLU A 63 -4.61 4.40 -12.19
CA GLU A 63 -3.44 5.11 -12.69
C GLU A 63 -3.81 6.54 -13.08
N ARG A 64 -2.96 7.53 -12.76
CA ARG A 64 -3.17 8.92 -13.19
C ARG A 64 -2.87 9.06 -14.67
N THR A 65 -3.67 9.86 -15.38
CA THR A 65 -3.43 10.14 -16.81
C THR A 65 -2.20 11.03 -17.01
N LEU A 66 -1.64 11.04 -18.23
CA LEU A 66 -0.40 11.76 -18.56
C LEU A 66 -0.43 13.25 -18.18
N ASN A 67 -1.61 13.88 -18.25
CA ASN A 67 -1.82 15.30 -17.95
C ASN A 67 -1.78 15.62 -16.45
N ASP A 68 -1.87 14.62 -15.57
CA ASP A 68 -1.94 14.78 -14.11
C ASP A 68 -0.68 14.24 -13.39
N ARG A 69 0.40 13.92 -14.12
CA ARG A 69 1.62 13.28 -13.58
C ARG A 69 2.34 14.06 -12.47
N GLY A 70 2.11 15.37 -12.35
CA GLY A 70 2.66 16.21 -11.28
C GLY A 70 1.81 16.23 -10.00
N SER A 71 0.67 15.55 -9.99
CA SER A 71 -0.35 15.63 -8.94
C SER A 71 -0.29 14.38 -8.04
N ASN A 72 0.70 14.35 -7.12
CA ASN A 72 1.02 13.17 -6.30
C ASN A 72 0.76 13.36 -4.81
N THR A 73 0.19 14.48 -4.37
CA THR A 73 -0.06 14.66 -2.94
C THR A 73 -1.29 13.87 -2.49
N PRO A 74 -1.35 13.45 -1.22
CA PRO A 74 -2.54 12.82 -0.66
C PRO A 74 -3.86 13.60 -0.89
N ASP A 75 -3.83 14.94 -0.78
CA ASP A 75 -4.96 15.81 -1.12
C ASP A 75 -5.48 15.60 -2.56
N GLN A 76 -4.56 15.48 -3.50
CA GLN A 76 -4.88 15.34 -4.92
C GLN A 76 -5.41 13.94 -5.21
N LEU A 77 -4.78 12.90 -4.63
CA LEU A 77 -5.27 11.53 -4.69
C LEU A 77 -6.72 11.42 -4.20
N PHE A 78 -6.99 11.99 -3.03
CA PHE A 78 -8.35 12.00 -2.47
C PHE A 78 -9.36 12.70 -3.39
N ARG A 79 -8.97 13.85 -3.99
CA ARG A 79 -9.82 14.55 -4.97
C ARG A 79 -10.11 13.67 -6.18
N PHE A 80 -9.10 13.03 -6.77
CA PHE A 80 -9.30 12.14 -7.91
C PHE A 80 -10.20 10.95 -7.56
N LEU A 81 -9.98 10.33 -6.41
CA LEU A 81 -10.78 9.19 -5.95
C LEU A 81 -12.25 9.58 -5.74
N ARG A 82 -12.53 10.76 -5.18
CA ARG A 82 -13.89 11.30 -5.04
C ARG A 82 -14.58 11.50 -6.39
N LEU A 83 -13.89 12.11 -7.36
CA LEU A 83 -14.44 12.34 -8.70
C LEU A 83 -14.71 11.02 -9.43
N PHE A 84 -13.79 10.06 -9.32
CA PHE A 84 -13.95 8.75 -9.90
C PHE A 84 -15.13 7.99 -9.29
N ARG A 85 -15.23 7.95 -7.96
CA ARG A 85 -16.36 7.33 -7.27
C ARG A 85 -17.70 7.95 -7.66
N ALA A 86 -17.78 9.27 -7.80
CA ALA A 86 -19.02 9.95 -8.22
C ALA A 86 -19.47 9.55 -9.64
N GLN A 87 -18.54 9.12 -10.50
CA GLN A 87 -18.82 8.66 -11.86
C GLN A 87 -19.06 7.16 -11.94
N LYS A 88 -18.66 6.40 -10.90
CA LYS A 88 -18.81 4.95 -10.87
C LYS A 88 -20.13 4.52 -10.25
N ASN A 89 -20.86 3.69 -10.98
CA ASN A 89 -22.11 3.08 -10.54
C ASN A 89 -21.85 1.68 -9.96
N ASP A 90 -21.02 1.60 -8.93
CA ASP A 90 -20.69 0.35 -8.21
C ASP A 90 -20.82 0.63 -6.70
N PRO A 91 -22.01 0.36 -6.10
CA PRO A 91 -22.30 0.69 -4.70
C PRO A 91 -21.56 -0.22 -3.71
N ASP A 92 -21.17 -1.42 -4.13
CA ASP A 92 -20.46 -2.41 -3.32
C ASP A 92 -18.93 -2.29 -3.42
N ALA A 93 -18.45 -1.38 -4.26
CA ALA A 93 -17.04 -1.09 -4.42
C ALA A 93 -16.44 -0.43 -3.16
N VAL A 94 -15.21 -0.84 -2.85
CA VAL A 94 -14.41 -0.25 -1.78
C VAL A 94 -13.25 0.51 -2.40
N TYR A 95 -13.06 1.75 -1.97
CA TYR A 95 -12.06 2.66 -2.52
C TYR A 95 -10.93 2.80 -1.51
N PHE A 96 -9.71 2.48 -1.94
CA PHE A 96 -8.51 2.54 -1.14
C PHE A 96 -7.57 3.61 -1.67
N MET A 97 -6.96 4.34 -0.73
CA MET A 97 -5.91 5.29 -1.00
C MET A 97 -4.63 4.81 -0.31
N VAL A 98 -3.58 4.58 -1.11
CA VAL A 98 -2.25 4.15 -0.64
C VAL A 98 -1.29 5.33 -0.69
N PHE A 99 -0.72 5.72 0.45
CA PHE A 99 0.22 6.83 0.53
C PHE A 99 1.17 6.72 1.71
N ASP A 100 2.27 7.46 1.65
CA ASP A 100 3.28 7.49 2.69
C ASP A 100 3.06 8.65 3.66
N ARG A 101 3.42 8.48 4.93
CA ARG A 101 3.41 9.58 5.90
C ARG A 101 4.42 10.66 5.49
N ASP A 102 5.54 10.26 4.90
CA ASP A 102 6.61 11.17 4.45
C ASP A 102 6.18 12.19 3.39
N SER A 103 5.03 11.99 2.74
CA SER A 103 4.42 12.98 1.84
C SER A 103 4.12 14.31 2.52
N TYR A 104 4.10 14.34 3.86
CA TYR A 104 3.95 15.53 4.69
C TYR A 104 5.26 16.03 5.31
N LYS A 105 6.38 15.32 5.18
CA LYS A 105 7.66 15.64 5.84
C LYS A 105 8.15 17.07 5.58
N ASN A 106 7.91 17.59 4.38
CA ASN A 106 8.34 18.92 3.97
C ASN A 106 7.31 20.04 4.26
N ARG A 107 6.22 19.74 4.99
CA ARG A 107 5.26 20.76 5.42
C ARG A 107 5.79 21.53 6.63
N PRO A 108 5.39 22.79 6.86
CA PRO A 108 5.84 23.57 8.03
C PRO A 108 5.59 22.90 9.39
N ASN A 109 4.49 22.14 9.50
CA ASN A 109 4.22 21.27 10.63
C ASN A 109 3.74 19.91 10.08
N PRO A 110 4.66 18.94 9.87
CA PRO A 110 4.35 17.68 9.22
C PRO A 110 3.27 16.86 9.92
N GLU A 111 3.42 16.69 11.24
CA GLU A 111 2.49 15.92 12.07
C GLU A 111 1.08 16.51 12.01
N LYS A 112 0.95 17.82 12.27
CA LYS A 112 -0.34 18.50 12.21
C LYS A 112 -0.95 18.44 10.81
N SER A 113 -0.16 18.65 9.75
CA SER A 113 -0.66 18.60 8.36
C SER A 113 -1.21 17.22 8.00
N TYR A 114 -0.54 16.16 8.46
CA TYR A 114 -0.98 14.79 8.29
C TYR A 114 -2.27 14.51 9.07
N LEU A 115 -2.34 14.87 10.36
CA LEU A 115 -3.54 14.71 11.18
C LEU A 115 -4.73 15.52 10.66
N ASP A 116 -4.51 16.76 10.22
CA ASP A 116 -5.53 17.61 9.62
C ASP A 116 -6.11 16.97 8.36
N PHE A 117 -5.27 16.33 7.53
CA PHE A 117 -5.72 15.56 6.38
C PHE A 117 -6.61 14.38 6.80
N LEU A 118 -6.16 13.56 7.75
CA LEU A 118 -6.94 12.41 8.25
C LEU A 118 -8.31 12.86 8.78
N ASN A 119 -8.33 13.90 9.61
CA ASN A 119 -9.57 14.44 10.19
C ASN A 119 -10.53 14.97 9.10
N ARG A 120 -10.01 15.60 8.05
CA ARG A 120 -10.82 16.09 6.93
C ARG A 120 -11.50 14.98 6.15
N ILE A 121 -10.89 13.79 6.07
CA ILE A 121 -11.41 12.66 5.28
C ILE A 121 -12.07 11.55 6.10
N LYS A 122 -12.10 11.66 7.44
CA LYS A 122 -12.57 10.60 8.36
C LYS A 122 -13.97 10.04 8.05
N ASN A 123 -14.86 10.86 7.51
CA ASN A 123 -16.24 10.49 7.17
C ASN A 123 -16.42 10.16 5.67
N ALA A 124 -15.35 10.20 4.88
CA ALA A 124 -15.41 9.83 3.49
C ALA A 124 -15.45 8.29 3.36
N PRO A 125 -16.18 7.73 2.38
CA PRO A 125 -16.22 6.29 2.13
C PRO A 125 -14.95 5.82 1.40
N VAL A 126 -13.79 6.08 2.00
CA VAL A 126 -12.45 5.75 1.50
C VAL A 126 -11.67 5.10 2.64
N ARG A 127 -11.06 3.95 2.36
CA ARG A 127 -10.15 3.26 3.28
C ARG A 127 -8.71 3.69 2.98
N LEU A 128 -7.91 3.82 4.03
CA LEU A 128 -6.52 4.25 3.91
C LEU A 128 -5.57 3.07 4.08
N ILE A 129 -4.58 3.00 3.20
CA ILE A 129 -3.40 2.16 3.37
C ILE A 129 -2.22 3.12 3.52
N VAL A 130 -1.62 3.16 4.71
CA VAL A 130 -0.57 4.12 5.05
C VAL A 130 0.67 3.35 5.48
N SER A 131 1.82 3.83 5.01
CA SER A 131 3.13 3.45 5.53
C SER A 131 3.77 4.65 6.21
N SER A 132 4.32 4.43 7.41
CA SER A 132 5.02 5.44 8.20
C SER A 132 6.41 4.94 8.58
N PRO A 133 7.47 5.56 8.04
CA PRO A 133 7.42 6.80 7.26
C PRO A 133 7.12 6.59 5.77
N CYS A 134 7.52 5.46 5.18
CA CYS A 134 7.38 5.18 3.76
C CYS A 134 7.25 3.67 3.43
N PHE A 135 6.83 3.36 2.19
CA PHE A 135 6.52 1.99 1.75
C PHE A 135 7.70 1.01 1.88
N GLU A 136 8.94 1.48 1.77
CA GLU A 136 10.13 0.64 1.95
C GLU A 136 10.22 -0.03 3.34
N LEU A 137 9.57 0.52 4.37
CA LEU A 137 9.45 -0.14 5.67
C LEU A 137 8.76 -1.50 5.54
N TRP A 138 7.65 -1.56 4.80
CA TRP A 138 6.92 -2.80 4.52
C TRP A 138 7.79 -3.80 3.74
N LEU A 139 8.65 -3.31 2.85
CA LEU A 139 9.60 -4.16 2.14
C LEU A 139 10.63 -4.80 3.10
N LEU A 140 11.16 -4.05 4.07
CA LEU A 140 12.09 -4.59 5.07
C LEU A 140 11.50 -5.79 5.83
N LEU A 141 10.20 -5.73 6.18
CA LEU A 141 9.51 -6.79 6.91
C LEU A 141 9.51 -8.16 6.19
N HIS A 142 9.78 -8.20 4.87
CA HIS A 142 9.89 -9.46 4.13
C HIS A 142 11.11 -10.30 4.55
N ARG A 143 12.13 -9.66 5.14
CA ARG A 143 13.26 -10.36 5.76
C ARG A 143 12.81 -10.96 7.10
N LEU A 144 13.16 -12.22 7.34
CA LEU A 144 12.95 -12.88 8.62
C LEU A 144 13.60 -12.05 9.76
N ASN A 145 12.89 -11.84 10.87
CA ASN A 145 13.34 -11.07 12.03
C ASN A 145 13.73 -9.60 11.76
N ALA A 146 13.37 -9.03 10.61
CA ALA A 146 13.59 -7.61 10.29
C ALA A 146 13.18 -6.66 11.42
N TYR A 147 12.06 -6.92 12.11
CA TYR A 147 11.65 -6.07 13.21
C TYR A 147 12.70 -6.02 14.32
N ARG A 148 13.18 -7.17 14.79
CA ARG A 148 14.14 -7.25 15.91
C ARG A 148 15.54 -6.82 15.50
N ASP A 149 15.96 -7.24 14.31
CA ASP A 149 17.35 -7.12 13.88
C ASP A 149 17.64 -5.77 13.23
N LEU A 150 16.63 -5.11 12.64
CA LEU A 150 16.80 -3.90 11.84
C LEU A 150 15.94 -2.73 12.31
N ILE A 151 14.66 -2.98 12.66
CA ILE A 151 13.72 -1.87 12.93
C ILE A 151 13.82 -1.38 14.37
N LEU A 152 13.75 -2.29 15.34
CA LEU A 152 13.79 -1.98 16.77
C LEU A 152 15.08 -1.25 17.21
N PRO A 153 16.28 -1.60 16.70
CA PRO A 153 17.50 -0.89 17.10
C PRO A 153 17.58 0.55 16.57
N ASP A 154 16.97 0.84 15.41
CA ASP A 154 17.16 2.08 14.67
C ASP A 154 15.85 2.88 14.47
N GLN A 155 14.88 2.75 15.39
CA GLN A 155 13.54 3.34 15.24
C GLN A 155 13.56 4.84 14.94
N GLU A 156 14.40 5.63 15.61
CA GLU A 156 14.44 7.07 15.37
C GLU A 156 14.95 7.39 13.95
N ALA A 157 16.05 6.76 13.53
CA ALA A 157 16.61 6.97 12.19
C ALA A 157 15.67 6.51 11.08
N ILE A 158 14.96 5.39 11.32
CA ILE A 158 13.92 4.90 10.43
C ILE A 158 12.78 5.92 10.38
N PHE A 159 12.21 6.36 11.50
CA PHE A 159 11.09 7.29 11.52
C PHE A 159 11.42 8.62 10.83
N GLN A 160 12.61 9.18 11.04
CA GLN A 160 13.04 10.39 10.36
C GLN A 160 13.29 10.17 8.86
N ASN A 161 13.72 8.97 8.45
CA ASN A 161 13.97 8.58 7.06
C ASN A 161 14.80 9.62 6.28
N GLU A 162 15.91 10.07 6.88
CA GLU A 162 16.71 11.16 6.31
C GLU A 162 17.26 10.86 4.92
N ARG A 163 17.42 11.92 4.13
CA ARG A 163 17.99 11.80 2.79
C ARG A 163 19.50 11.64 2.89
N LEU A 164 20.01 10.48 2.47
CA LEU A 164 21.45 10.17 2.49
C LEU A 164 22.16 10.62 1.22
N SER A 165 21.48 10.59 0.08
CA SER A 165 22.02 11.05 -1.20
C SER A 165 20.90 11.43 -2.17
N SER A 166 21.27 11.82 -3.40
CA SER A 166 20.29 12.07 -4.47
C SER A 166 19.45 10.83 -4.81
N GLY A 167 19.98 9.62 -4.60
CA GLY A 167 19.31 8.36 -4.91
C GLY A 167 18.57 7.71 -3.75
N TYR A 168 18.98 7.99 -2.50
CA TYR A 168 18.57 7.19 -1.35
C TYR A 168 18.18 8.03 -0.13
N THR A 169 17.10 7.61 0.51
CA THR A 169 16.78 7.87 1.92
C THR A 169 17.37 6.76 2.79
N TYR A 170 17.32 6.94 4.11
CA TYR A 170 17.78 5.95 5.08
C TYR A 170 17.17 4.56 4.82
N ILE A 171 15.84 4.44 4.78
CA ILE A 171 15.16 3.15 4.61
C ILE A 171 15.38 2.57 3.20
N SER A 172 15.34 3.40 2.16
CA SER A 172 15.59 2.89 0.80
C SER A 172 17.04 2.41 0.59
N LYS A 173 18.01 2.96 1.33
CA LYS A 173 19.37 2.41 1.40
C LYS A 173 19.40 1.07 2.13
N MET A 174 18.70 0.94 3.26
CA MET A 174 18.57 -0.34 3.98
C MET A 174 18.00 -1.44 3.07
N VAL A 175 16.92 -1.15 2.32
CA VAL A 175 16.34 -2.11 1.35
C VAL A 175 17.36 -2.49 0.28
N LYS A 176 18.10 -1.51 -0.26
CA LYS A 176 19.14 -1.76 -1.26
C LYS A 176 20.26 -2.65 -0.74
N ASP A 177 20.72 -2.40 0.48
CA ASP A 177 21.82 -3.15 1.10
C ASP A 177 21.39 -4.56 1.48
N LEU A 178 20.17 -4.71 1.98
CA LEU A 178 19.64 -5.99 2.45
C LEU A 178 19.25 -6.92 1.29
N PHE A 179 18.61 -6.39 0.25
CA PHE A 179 18.03 -7.20 -0.82
C PHE A 179 18.73 -7.04 -2.17
N GLY A 180 19.66 -6.09 -2.31
CA GLY A 180 20.46 -5.90 -3.52
C GLY A 180 19.73 -5.17 -4.67
N PHE A 181 18.45 -4.82 -4.54
CA PHE A 181 17.69 -4.10 -5.58
C PHE A 181 17.28 -2.69 -5.15
N ASN A 182 16.99 -1.83 -6.13
CA ASN A 182 16.38 -0.52 -5.86
C ASN A 182 14.86 -0.64 -6.09
N PRO A 183 14.02 -0.48 -5.05
CA PRO A 183 12.57 -0.63 -5.16
C PRO A 183 11.94 0.33 -6.18
N LYS A 184 12.58 1.49 -6.42
CA LYS A 184 12.14 2.49 -7.42
C LYS A 184 12.42 2.06 -8.86
N SER A 185 13.20 1.01 -9.07
CA SER A 185 13.55 0.47 -10.38
C SER A 185 12.86 -0.87 -10.64
N MET A 186 12.95 -1.80 -9.69
CA MET A 186 12.34 -3.13 -9.80
C MET A 186 12.17 -3.77 -8.43
N ILE A 187 11.25 -4.73 -8.35
CA ILE A 187 11.15 -5.69 -7.24
C ILE A 187 11.23 -7.08 -7.87
N PRO A 188 12.15 -7.95 -7.45
CA PRO A 188 12.28 -9.29 -8.03
C PRO A 188 11.02 -10.16 -7.79
N ASP A 189 10.65 -11.00 -8.76
CA ASP A 189 9.48 -11.89 -8.66
C ASP A 189 9.45 -12.77 -7.39
N PHE A 190 10.63 -13.25 -6.96
CA PHE A 190 10.77 -14.10 -5.78
C PHE A 190 10.65 -13.33 -4.46
N PHE A 191 10.61 -12.00 -4.47
CA PHE A 191 10.59 -11.17 -3.26
C PHE A 191 9.42 -11.52 -2.33
N LEU A 192 8.25 -11.83 -2.92
CA LEU A 192 7.04 -12.24 -2.19
C LEU A 192 7.14 -13.62 -1.53
N ASN A 193 8.26 -14.34 -1.64
CA ASN A 193 8.54 -15.50 -0.80
C ASN A 193 8.68 -15.11 0.69
N GLY A 194 9.08 -13.87 0.97
CA GLY A 194 9.13 -13.31 2.32
C GLY A 194 7.77 -12.82 2.86
N LEU A 195 6.67 -12.93 2.12
CA LEU A 195 5.38 -12.37 2.51
C LEU A 195 4.90 -12.86 3.89
N ASN A 196 5.07 -14.15 4.19
CA ASN A 196 4.71 -14.70 5.50
C ASN A 196 5.54 -14.13 6.64
N ASN A 197 6.81 -13.76 6.38
CA ASN A 197 7.62 -13.07 7.38
C ASN A 197 7.08 -11.66 7.62
N ALA A 198 6.69 -10.95 6.55
CA ALA A 198 6.13 -9.61 6.66
C ALA A 198 4.84 -9.62 7.47
N LEU A 199 3.90 -10.50 7.14
CA LEU A 199 2.63 -10.63 7.86
C LEU A 199 2.78 -11.01 9.33
N LYS A 200 3.77 -11.84 9.69
CA LYS A 200 4.04 -12.19 11.09
C LYS A 200 4.64 -11.04 11.90
N GLN A 201 5.36 -10.15 11.25
CA GLN A 201 6.07 -9.05 11.90
C GLN A 201 5.28 -7.74 11.88
N SER A 202 4.36 -7.59 10.92
CA SER A 202 3.45 -6.45 10.78
C SER A 202 2.76 -6.04 12.10
N PRO A 203 2.20 -6.98 12.91
CA PRO A 203 1.57 -6.62 14.19
C PRO A 203 2.52 -6.09 15.27
N LEU A 204 3.84 -6.11 15.05
CA LEU A 204 4.83 -5.52 15.95
C LEU A 204 5.00 -4.01 15.72
N LEU A 205 4.41 -3.48 14.65
CA LEU A 205 4.31 -2.05 14.34
C LEU A 205 2.88 -1.56 14.61
N THR A 206 2.68 -0.24 14.68
CA THR A 206 1.32 0.30 14.71
C THR A 206 0.65 0.15 13.34
N SER A 207 -0.63 -0.21 13.31
CA SER A 207 -1.46 -0.18 12.11
C SER A 207 -2.53 0.94 12.13
N ASP A 208 -2.55 1.76 13.19
CA ASP A 208 -3.44 2.91 13.31
C ASP A 208 -2.85 4.14 12.59
N PRO A 209 -3.48 4.64 11.51
CA PRO A 209 -3.02 5.83 10.81
C PRO A 209 -2.89 7.07 11.71
N VAL A 210 -3.72 7.22 12.75
CA VAL A 210 -3.60 8.38 13.65
C VAL A 210 -2.29 8.31 14.44
N ARG A 211 -1.93 7.13 14.96
CA ARG A 211 -0.66 6.90 15.68
C ARG A 211 0.55 7.01 14.76
N MET A 212 0.41 6.67 13.48
CA MET A 212 1.48 6.86 12.47
C MET A 212 1.92 8.32 12.30
N ALA A 213 1.20 9.30 12.86
CA ALA A 213 1.65 10.69 12.90
C ALA A 213 3.02 10.84 13.62
N THR A 214 3.26 10.03 14.65
CA THR A 214 4.43 10.06 15.52
C THR A 214 5.13 8.70 15.69
N GLU A 215 4.58 7.62 15.13
CA GLU A 215 5.12 6.26 15.24
C GLU A 215 5.44 5.64 13.87
N ILE A 216 6.42 4.74 13.85
CA ILE A 216 6.66 3.84 12.71
C ILE A 216 5.52 2.84 12.63
N GLY A 217 4.93 2.70 11.46
CA GLY A 217 3.74 1.87 11.28
C GLY A 217 3.44 1.54 9.84
N GLU A 218 2.58 0.54 9.66
CA GLU A 218 1.96 0.24 8.38
C GLU A 218 0.66 -0.54 8.60
N ASN A 219 -0.29 -0.41 7.68
CA ASN A 219 -1.52 -1.23 7.66
C ASN A 219 -1.72 -1.93 6.30
N ILE A 220 -0.63 -2.10 5.55
CA ILE A 220 -0.55 -2.93 4.35
C ILE A 220 -0.71 -4.39 4.74
N GLY A 221 -0.12 -4.82 5.85
CA GLY A 221 -0.28 -6.16 6.43
C GLY A 221 -1.74 -6.50 6.72
N ASP A 222 -2.49 -5.58 7.35
CA ASP A 222 -3.92 -5.73 7.61
C ASP A 222 -4.73 -5.87 6.31
N PHE A 223 -4.44 -5.03 5.32
CA PHE A 223 -5.07 -5.12 3.99
C PHE A 223 -4.77 -6.47 3.32
N ILE A 224 -3.54 -6.95 3.36
CA ILE A 224 -3.17 -8.23 2.74
C ILE A 224 -3.78 -9.39 3.51
N ALA A 225 -3.84 -9.33 4.84
CA ALA A 225 -4.52 -10.33 5.65
C ALA A 225 -6.00 -10.44 5.26
N GLU A 226 -6.69 -9.31 5.05
CA GLU A 226 -8.06 -9.29 4.51
C GLU A 226 -8.14 -9.93 3.11
N LEU A 227 -7.18 -9.65 2.22
CA LEU A 227 -7.11 -10.33 0.92
C LEU A 227 -6.82 -11.82 1.04
N MET A 228 -6.16 -12.28 2.10
CA MET A 228 -5.83 -13.68 2.31
C MET A 228 -6.95 -14.46 3.02
N GLN A 229 -7.97 -13.79 3.56
CA GLN A 229 -9.15 -14.46 4.11
C GLN A 229 -9.88 -15.22 2.99
N ASP A 230 -9.83 -16.56 3.05
CA ASP A 230 -10.51 -17.44 2.12
C ASP A 230 -11.86 -17.83 2.73
N VAL A 231 -12.94 -17.33 2.14
CA VAL A 231 -14.33 -17.51 2.61
C VAL A 231 -14.81 -18.98 2.62
N ARG A 232 -13.99 -19.93 2.15
CA ARG A 232 -14.26 -21.37 2.28
C ARG A 232 -13.99 -21.91 3.69
N TYR A 233 -13.27 -21.18 4.54
CA TYR A 233 -12.87 -21.59 5.89
C TYR A 233 -13.20 -20.52 6.93
#